data_AF-A0A2N2FZ63-F1
#
_entry.id   AF-A0A2N2FZ63-F1
#
_cell.length_a   1.000
_cell.length_b   1.000
_cell.length_c   1.000
_cell.angle_alpha   90.00
_cell.angle_beta   90.00
_cell.angle_gamma   90.00
#
_symmetry.space_group_name_H-M   'P 1'
#
loop_
_entity.id
_entity.type
_entity.pdbx_description
1 polymer ?
#
loop_
_entity_poly.entity_id
_entity_poly.type
_entity_poly.pdbx_seq_one_letter_code
_entity_poly.pdbx_strand_id
1 'polypeptide(L)' 'MFIARDKNNDLYLFAELPKRGNECWWAEAGLDGTYLKLNKSLYPEITWDSEPLPVRLELLNGSLK' A
#
# COMPACT_ATOMS: atom_id res chain seq x y z
N MET A 1 -8.76 1.61 -2.03
CA MET A 1 -7.47 0.89 -1.98
C MET A 1 -6.81 1.21 -0.65
N PHE A 2 -5.77 0.49 -0.27
CA PHE A 2 -5.08 0.70 1.00
C PHE A 2 -3.57 0.72 0.78
N ILE A 3 -2.85 1.55 1.53
CA ILE A 3 -1.38 1.48 1.57
C ILE A 3 -0.93 1.08 2.97
N ALA A 4 0.09 0.23 3.02
CA ALA A 4 0.70 -0.21 4.27
C ALA A 4 2.17 -0.54 4.03
N ARG A 5 2.96 -0.50 5.10
CA ARG A 5 4.37 -0.94 5.06
C ARG A 5 4.53 -2.31 5.67
N ASP A 6 5.51 -3.07 5.18
CA ASP A 6 6.00 -4.26 5.85
C ASP A 6 7.08 -3.93 6.91
N LYS A 7 7.61 -4.95 7.59
CA LYS A 7 8.68 -4.77 8.60
C LYS A 7 10.00 -4.26 8.03
N ASN A 8 10.23 -4.43 6.73
CA ASN A 8 11.41 -3.93 6.02
C ASN A 8 11.24 -2.48 5.55
N ASN A 9 10.13 -1.83 5.94
CA ASN A 9 9.78 -0.47 5.58
C ASN A 9 9.48 -0.30 4.07
N ASP A 10 9.20 -1.40 3.35
CA ASP A 10 8.74 -1.35 1.97
C ASP A 10 7.25 -0.97 1.94
N LEU A 11 6.87 -0.12 0.98
CA LEU A 11 5.51 0.39 0.84
C LEU A 11 4.75 -0.37 -0.25
N TYR A 12 3.52 -0.77 0.05
CA TYR A 12 2.66 -1.50 -0.88
C TYR A 12 1.29 -0.85 -0.98
N LEU A 13 0.69 -0.96 -2.17
CA LEU A 13 -0.71 -0.63 -2.46
C LEU A 13 -1.50 -1.92 -2.61
N PHE A 14 -2.59 -2.05 -1.87
CA PHE A 14 -3.51 -3.17 -1.87
C PHE A 14 -4.86 -2.75 -2.45
N ALA A 15 -5.43 -3.60 -3.31
CA ALA A 15 -6.78 -3.38 -3.82
C ALA A 15 -7.85 -3.45 -2.71
N GLU A 16 -7.67 -4.40 -1.79
CA GLU A 16 -8.54 -4.69 -0.66
C GLU A 16 -7.83 -4.40 0.68
N LEU A 17 -8.59 -4.40 1.78
CA LEU A 17 -8.01 -4.18 3.12
C LEU A 17 -7.11 -5.37 3.47
N PRO A 18 -5.79 -5.18 3.62
CA PRO A 18 -4.93 -6.30 3.91
C PRO A 18 -5.02 -6.72 5.38
N LYS A 19 -4.72 -7.99 5.64
CA LYS A 19 -4.60 -8.55 6.99
C LYS A 19 -3.14 -8.56 7.42
N ARG A 20 -2.87 -8.13 8.65
CA ARG A 20 -1.52 -8.12 9.21
C ARG A 20 -1.06 -9.56 9.46
N GLY A 21 0.01 -9.96 8.79
CA GLY A 21 0.76 -11.19 9.09
C GLY A 21 1.93 -10.93 10.03
N ASN A 22 2.80 -11.93 10.20
CA ASN A 22 3.96 -11.80 11.08
C ASN A 22 5.01 -10.81 10.56
N GLU A 23 5.20 -10.72 9.24
CA GLU A 23 6.24 -9.88 8.62
C GLU A 23 5.75 -9.02 7.46
N CYS A 24 4.57 -9.35 6.91
CA CYS A 24 3.98 -8.69 5.76
C CYS A 24 2.46 -8.60 5.90
N TRP A 25 1.88 -7.75 5.05
CA TRP A 25 0.43 -7.58 4.90
C TRP A 25 -0.06 -8.49 3.77
N TRP A 26 -1.12 -9.25 4.02
CA TRP A 26 -1.72 -10.16 3.04
C TRP A 26 -3.04 -9.59 2.55
N ALA A 27 -3.22 -9.39 1.23
CA ALA A 27 -4.56 -9.31 0.67
C ALA A 27 -5.22 -10.71 0.75
N GLU A 28 -6.54 -10.78 0.91
CA GLU A 28 -7.22 -12.09 1.00
C GLU A 28 -6.88 -12.99 -0.20
N ALA A 29 -6.82 -14.28 0.11
CA ALA A 29 -6.10 -15.32 -0.61
C ALA A 29 -6.40 -15.39 -2.11
N GLY A 30 -5.34 -15.51 -2.93
CA GLY A 30 -5.48 -16.21 -4.21
C GLY A 30 -4.41 -16.00 -5.26
N LEU A 31 -3.87 -14.80 -5.42
CA LEU A 31 -3.04 -14.48 -6.60
C LEU A 31 -1.94 -13.46 -6.25
N ASP A 32 -0.72 -13.73 -6.71
CA ASP A 32 0.50 -12.91 -6.60
C ASP A 32 0.44 -11.53 -7.32
N GLY A 33 -0.76 -10.94 -7.48
CA GLY A 33 -0.99 -9.69 -8.19
C GLY A 33 -1.97 -8.74 -7.50
N THR A 34 -2.36 -9.00 -6.25
CA THR A 34 -3.33 -8.18 -5.49
C THR A 34 -2.72 -6.95 -4.83
N TYR A 35 -1.39 -6.80 -4.93
CA TYR A 35 -0.66 -5.65 -4.40
C TYR A 35 0.46 -5.19 -5.34
N LEU A 36 0.77 -3.90 -5.26
CA LEU A 36 1.85 -3.26 -6.01
C LEU A 36 2.86 -2.66 -5.03
N LYS A 37 4.15 -2.93 -5.24
CA LYS A 37 5.20 -2.23 -4.51
C LYS A 37 5.33 -0.81 -5.04
N LEU A 38 5.28 0.18 -4.15
CA LEU A 38 5.46 1.59 -4.47
C LEU A 38 6.87 2.06 -4.11
N ASN A 39 7.24 3.26 -4.58
CA ASN A 39 8.45 3.90 -4.09
C ASN A 39 8.32 4.18 -2.58
N LYS A 40 9.22 3.61 -1.79
CA LYS A 40 9.22 3.72 -0.32
C LYS A 40 9.39 5.14 0.22
N SER A 41 9.84 6.11 -0.59
CA SER A 41 9.94 7.51 -0.19
C SER A 41 8.59 8.22 -0.15
N LEU A 42 7.54 7.64 -0.74
CA LEU A 42 6.18 8.15 -0.65
C LEU A 42 5.61 7.83 0.75
N TYR A 43 4.79 8.73 1.28
CA TYR A 43 4.11 8.57 2.57
C TYR A 43 5.05 8.14 3.71
N PRO A 44 6.08 8.94 4.06
CA PRO A 44 7.05 8.62 5.10
C PRO A 44 6.45 8.49 6.51
N GLU A 45 5.26 9.05 6.73
CA GLU A 45 4.50 8.98 7.98
C GLU A 45 3.90 7.59 8.26
N ILE A 46 3.77 6.75 7.24
CA ILE A 46 3.22 5.40 7.38
C ILE A 46 4.31 4.46 7.86
N THR A 47 4.07 3.73 8.93
CA THR A 47 5.00 2.76 9.52
C THR A 47 4.40 1.34 9.53
N TRP A 48 5.22 0.32 9.83
CA TRP A 48 4.73 -1.05 10.05
C TRP A 48 3.63 -1.12 11.13
N ASP A 49 3.78 -0.32 12.19
CA ASP A 49 2.84 -0.29 13.32
C ASP A 49 1.55 0.47 12.99
N SER A 50 1.54 1.24 11.91
CA SER A 50 0.34 1.95 11.44
C SER A 50 -0.69 0.97 10.87
N GLU A 51 -1.97 1.27 11.07
CA GLU A 51 -3.05 0.59 10.36
C GLU A 51 -3.01 0.94 8.87
N PRO A 52 -3.46 0.04 7.96
CA PRO A 52 -3.48 0.32 6.52
C PRO A 52 -4.28 1.59 6.21
N LEU A 53 -3.67 2.52 5.50
CA LEU A 53 -4.28 3.82 5.19
C LEU A 53 -5.14 3.72 3.93
N PRO A 54 -6.45 4.06 3.97
CA PRO A 54 -7.29 4.07 2.79
C PRO A 54 -6.87 5.19 1.83
N VAL A 55 -6.75 4.85 0.55
CA VAL A 55 -6.38 5.76 -0.54
C VAL A 55 -7.26 5.57 -1.78
N ARG A 56 -7.24 6.57 -2.64
CA ARG A 56 -7.94 6.62 -3.92
C ARG A 56 -6.94 6.99 -5.03
N LEU A 57 -7.08 6.37 -6.19
CA LEU A 57 -6.39 6.80 -7.40
C LEU A 57 -7.17 7.94 -8.03
N GLU A 58 -6.48 9.04 -8.33
CA GLU A 58 -7.07 10.19 -9.02
C GLU A 58 -6.37 10.39 -10.36
N LEU A 59 -7.17 10.49 -11.42
CA LEU A 59 -6.70 10.97 -12.70
C LEU A 59 -6.53 12.48 -12.59
N LEU A 60 -5.28 12.94 -12.56
CA LEU A 60 -4.96 14.35 -12.73
C LEU A 60 -5.21 14.73 -14.19
N ASN A 61 -6.42 15.22 -14.47
CA ASN A 61 -6.70 15.88 -15.74
C ASN A 61 -6.01 17.25 -15.75
N GLY A 62 -4.75 17.29 -16.17
CA GLY A 62 -4.01 18.55 -16.34
C GLY A 62 -2.79 18.39 -17.22
N SER A 63 -2.81 19.06 -18.39
CA SER A 63 -1.58 19.41 -19.09
C SER A 63 -0.68 20.19 -18.13
N LEU A 64 0.50 19.64 -17.85
CA LEU A 64 1.56 20.35 -17.14
C LEU A 64 1.85 21.64 -17.92
N LYS A 65 1.56 22.80 -17.30
CA LYS A 65 2.07 24.10 -17.74
C LYS A 65 3.46 24.31 -17.18
#